data_AF-A0A5C1AX15-F1
#
_entry.id   AF-A0A5C1AX15-F1
#
_cell.length_a   1.000
_cell.length_b   1.000
_cell.length_c   1.000
_cell.angle_alpha   90.00
_cell.angle_beta   90.00
_cell.angle_gamma   90.00
#
_symmetry.space_group_name_H-M   'P 1'
#
loop_
_entity.id
_entity.type
_entity.pdbx_description
1 polymer ?
#
loop_
_entity_poly.entity_id
_entity_poly.type
_entity_poly.pdbx_seq_one_letter_code
_entity_poly.pdbx_strand_id
1 'polypeptide(L)'
;MGKNRRTVPDRVEAKSERFRHKIVQRLSSDQRRALNHGLARNGRVAETLCFMALIRDPARRKRPMLPVPNVSCTAAIRQFFRADDGEQAAHLLPGQLSIDGTFPWLFLSGPAARQLENLFAYVEPLGADYNKADSAAEANGLTDAFAAACRQVLAVKGDPVGDITAAYNQIWQPGALAAFAAAEAQKRSKPTPPPIVYGEPGGLEYGMIMNLEERAAAFEDESIWATYEQLSILGYYKAAMDEVPRQLQPRAIREILALPVA
;
A
#
# COMPACT_ATOMS: atom_id res chain seq x y z
N MET A 1 -16.67 -0.97 23.75
CA MET A 1 -15.76 -1.04 22.57
C MET A 1 -14.36 -0.61 23.00
N GLY A 2 -13.43 -1.56 23.15
CA GLY A 2 -12.06 -1.24 23.53
C GLY A 2 -11.33 -0.54 22.38
N LYS A 3 -10.68 0.59 22.64
CA LYS A 3 -9.75 1.21 21.69
C LYS A 3 -8.64 0.19 21.39
N ASN A 4 -8.65 -0.42 20.21
CA ASN A 4 -7.60 -1.33 19.76
C ASN A 4 -6.25 -0.59 19.81
N ARG A 5 -5.44 -0.91 20.82
CA ARG A 5 -4.15 -0.26 21.07
C ARG A 5 -3.14 -0.91 20.13
N ARG A 6 -2.70 -0.18 19.10
CA ARG A 6 -1.71 -0.66 18.11
C ARG A 6 -0.40 -1.04 18.78
N THR A 7 0.19 -2.16 18.37
CA THR A 7 1.38 -2.78 18.99
C THR A 7 2.60 -2.79 18.05
N VAL A 8 3.79 -2.56 18.61
CA VAL A 8 5.09 -2.57 17.91
C VAL A 8 5.74 -3.96 18.03
N PRO A 9 6.02 -4.69 16.93
CA PRO A 9 6.54 -6.07 17.00
C PRO A 9 8.05 -6.15 17.24
N ASP A 10 8.86 -5.31 16.59
CA ASP A 10 10.31 -5.26 16.77
C ASP A 10 10.77 -3.84 17.12
N ARG A 11 11.31 -3.68 18.33
CA ARG A 11 11.74 -2.37 18.85
C ARG A 11 13.08 -1.91 18.29
N VAL A 12 13.94 -2.82 17.84
CA VAL A 12 15.24 -2.48 17.25
C VAL A 12 15.01 -2.01 15.81
N GLU A 13 14.22 -2.77 15.05
CA GLU A 13 13.82 -2.39 13.70
C GLU A 13 13.04 -1.07 13.70
N ALA A 14 12.10 -0.90 14.63
CA ALA A 14 11.36 0.36 14.78
C ALA A 14 12.27 1.57 15.05
N LYS A 15 13.37 1.40 15.79
CA LYS A 15 14.34 2.48 16.04
C LYS A 15 15.14 2.80 14.77
N SER A 16 15.58 1.78 14.03
CA SER A 16 16.30 1.93 12.76
C SER A 16 15.43 2.66 11.71
N GLU A 17 14.18 2.22 11.54
CA GLU A 17 13.24 2.83 10.60
C GLU A 17 12.87 4.26 11.01
N ARG A 18 12.69 4.53 12.31
CA ARG A 18 12.49 5.90 12.80
C ARG A 18 13.69 6.80 12.47
N PHE A 19 14.93 6.33 12.65
CA PHE A 19 16.14 7.10 12.34
C PHE A 19 16.24 7.40 10.85
N ARG A 20 16.10 6.38 10.01
CA ARG A 20 16.14 6.50 8.54
C ARG A 20 15.13 7.53 8.04
N HIS A 21 13.89 7.47 8.51
CA HIS A 21 12.81 8.35 8.07
C HIS A 21 12.91 9.77 8.65
N LYS A 22 13.20 9.92 9.94
CA LYS A 22 13.21 11.25 10.58
C LYS A 22 14.44 12.10 10.27
N ILE A 23 15.58 11.48 9.98
CA ILE A 23 16.87 12.18 9.87
C ILE A 23 17.40 12.23 8.44
N VAL A 24 17.15 11.21 7.61
CA VAL A 24 17.79 11.09 6.28
C VAL A 24 16.88 11.53 5.13
N GLN A 25 15.54 11.49 5.27
CA GLN A 25 14.60 11.84 4.20
C GLN A 25 13.82 13.14 4.49
N ARG A 26 14.50 14.28 4.35
CA ARG A 26 13.84 15.58 4.17
C ARG A 26 14.42 16.19 2.90
N LEU A 27 13.69 16.10 1.79
CA LEU A 27 13.79 16.89 0.55
C LEU A 27 13.12 16.09 -0.60
N SER A 28 11.79 16.08 -0.66
CA SER A 28 11.04 15.59 -1.83
C SER A 28 9.71 16.34 -1.91
N SER A 29 9.31 16.76 -3.12
CA SER A 29 7.96 17.28 -3.37
C SER A 29 6.90 16.24 -3.01
N ASP A 30 5.75 16.66 -2.51
CA ASP A 30 4.68 15.77 -2.04
C ASP A 30 4.16 14.82 -3.14
N GLN A 31 4.21 15.26 -4.40
CA GLN A 31 3.95 14.44 -5.58
C GLN A 31 4.90 13.24 -5.70
N ARG A 32 6.21 13.48 -5.55
CA ARG A 32 7.21 12.40 -5.60
C ARG A 32 7.08 11.46 -4.41
N ARG A 33 6.66 11.96 -3.24
CA ARG A 33 6.36 11.13 -2.06
C ARG A 33 5.18 10.20 -2.34
N ALA A 34 4.08 10.70 -2.90
CA ALA A 34 2.91 9.89 -3.23
C ALA A 34 3.23 8.77 -4.23
N LEU A 35 3.96 9.09 -5.29
CA LEU A 35 4.41 8.08 -6.27
C LEU A 35 5.31 7.03 -5.60
N ASN A 36 6.33 7.48 -4.85
CA ASN A 36 7.26 6.57 -4.16
C ASN A 36 6.53 5.66 -3.15
N HIS A 37 5.53 6.19 -2.44
CA HIS A 37 4.72 5.41 -1.51
C HIS A 37 3.92 4.32 -2.24
N GLY A 38 3.29 4.66 -3.37
CA GLY A 38 2.60 3.69 -4.23
C GLY A 38 3.54 2.59 -4.75
N LEU A 39 4.74 2.98 -5.21
CA LEU A 39 5.77 2.03 -5.67
C LEU A 39 6.24 1.12 -4.53
N ALA A 40 6.44 1.67 -3.34
CA ALA A 40 6.84 0.92 -2.16
C ALA A 40 5.74 -0.07 -1.73
N ARG A 41 4.47 0.35 -1.72
CA ARG A 41 3.30 -0.53 -1.49
C ARG A 41 3.31 -1.72 -2.43
N ASN A 42 3.46 -1.47 -3.72
CA ASN A 42 3.48 -2.49 -4.75
C ASN A 42 4.63 -3.49 -4.55
N GLY A 43 5.81 -3.02 -4.15
CA GLY A 43 6.93 -3.87 -3.72
C GLY A 43 6.59 -4.74 -2.51
N ARG A 44 5.98 -4.18 -1.45
CA ARG A 44 5.63 -4.94 -0.24
C ARG A 44 4.53 -5.96 -0.46
N VAL A 45 3.59 -5.69 -1.37
CA VAL A 45 2.59 -6.67 -1.79
C VAL A 45 3.27 -7.84 -2.47
N ALA A 46 4.17 -7.60 -3.43
CA ALA A 46 4.93 -8.67 -4.09
C ALA A 46 5.76 -9.51 -3.09
N GLU A 47 6.43 -8.88 -2.12
CA GLU A 47 7.13 -9.58 -1.05
C GLU A 47 6.17 -10.46 -0.22
N THR A 48 4.99 -9.93 0.12
CA THR A 48 3.98 -10.69 0.87
C THR A 48 3.49 -11.91 0.09
N LEU A 49 3.31 -11.80 -1.22
CA LEU A 49 2.98 -12.95 -2.09
C LEU A 49 4.08 -14.01 -2.07
N CYS A 50 5.35 -13.62 -2.02
CA CYS A 50 6.46 -14.57 -1.86
C CYS A 50 6.36 -15.33 -0.53
N PHE A 51 6.01 -14.64 0.56
CA PHE A 51 5.78 -15.29 1.85
C PHE A 51 4.56 -16.21 1.85
N MET A 52 3.52 -15.92 1.07
CA MET A 52 2.40 -16.85 0.90
C MET A 52 2.86 -18.17 0.26
N ALA A 53 3.77 -18.12 -0.71
CA ALA A 53 4.36 -19.33 -1.29
C ALA A 53 5.20 -20.13 -0.28
N LEU A 54 5.89 -19.45 0.66
CA LEU A 54 6.56 -20.11 1.78
C LEU A 54 5.57 -20.78 2.76
N ILE A 55 4.44 -20.13 3.06
CA ILE A 55 3.38 -20.68 3.93
C ILE A 55 2.71 -21.88 3.27
N ARG A 56 2.53 -21.85 1.94
CA ARG A 56 1.97 -22.94 1.17
C ARG A 56 2.80 -24.23 1.31
N ASP A 57 4.12 -24.13 1.39
CA ASP A 57 5.03 -25.27 1.49
C ASP A 57 4.88 -26.01 2.84
N PRO A 58 4.36 -27.26 2.85
CA PRO A 58 4.16 -28.03 4.07
C PRO A 58 5.46 -28.30 4.84
N ALA A 59 6.62 -28.33 4.18
CA ALA A 59 7.90 -28.56 4.84
C ALA A 59 8.36 -27.35 5.68
N ARG A 60 7.83 -26.16 5.38
CA ARG A 60 8.17 -24.89 6.04
C ARG A 60 7.11 -24.43 7.03
N ARG A 61 5.89 -24.90 6.83
CA ARG A 61 4.70 -24.45 7.56
C ARG A 61 4.65 -25.05 8.97
N LYS A 62 4.57 -24.19 9.98
CA LYS A 62 4.48 -24.58 11.41
C LYS A 62 3.08 -24.88 11.91
N ARG A 63 2.06 -24.49 11.17
CA ARG A 63 0.66 -24.62 11.59
C ARG A 63 -0.16 -25.32 10.52
N PRO A 64 -1.18 -26.11 10.88
CA PRO A 64 -2.12 -26.60 9.90
C PRO A 64 -2.83 -25.42 9.23
N MET A 65 -3.17 -25.60 7.96
CA MET A 65 -3.94 -24.65 7.15
C MET A 65 -5.01 -25.45 6.42
N LEU A 66 -6.18 -24.87 6.22
CA LEU A 66 -7.25 -25.52 5.47
C LEU A 66 -6.79 -25.82 4.02
N PRO A 67 -7.32 -26.88 3.37
CA PRO A 67 -7.03 -27.17 1.97
C PRO A 67 -7.37 -25.99 1.04
N VAL A 68 -8.42 -25.24 1.40
CA VAL A 68 -8.78 -23.96 0.78
C VAL A 68 -8.76 -22.91 1.90
N PRO A 69 -7.64 -22.19 2.08
CA PRO A 69 -7.49 -21.25 3.18
C PRO A 69 -8.44 -20.06 3.04
N ASN A 70 -9.09 -19.70 4.15
CA ASN A 70 -9.84 -18.47 4.25
C ASN A 70 -8.88 -17.30 4.50
N VAL A 71 -8.73 -16.43 3.50
CA VAL A 71 -7.88 -15.24 3.60
C VAL A 71 -8.75 -14.00 3.66
N SER A 72 -8.54 -13.19 4.70
CA SER A 72 -9.20 -11.89 4.88
C SER A 72 -8.18 -10.80 5.16
N CYS A 73 -8.52 -9.56 4.83
CA CYS A 73 -7.73 -8.39 5.16
C CYS A 73 -8.62 -7.34 5.83
N THR A 74 -8.21 -6.87 6.99
CA THR A 74 -8.92 -5.82 7.76
C THR A 74 -8.05 -4.58 7.91
N ALA A 75 -8.56 -3.52 8.54
CA ALA A 75 -7.73 -2.35 8.86
C ALA A 75 -6.44 -2.72 9.63
N ALA A 76 -5.36 -1.98 9.38
CA ALA A 76 -4.05 -2.27 9.95
C ALA A 76 -4.03 -2.16 11.49
N ILE A 77 -3.43 -3.16 12.16
CA ILE A 77 -3.39 -3.27 13.63
C ILE A 77 -1.95 -3.12 14.18
N ARG A 78 -0.95 -3.51 13.39
CA ARG A 78 0.48 -3.40 13.72
C ARG A 78 1.08 -2.12 13.16
N GLN A 79 1.99 -1.48 13.89
CA GLN A 79 2.79 -0.38 13.36
C GLN A 79 4.10 -0.27 14.14
N PHE A 80 5.21 0.08 13.50
CA PHE A 80 6.51 0.20 14.16
C PHE A 80 6.64 1.44 15.02
N PHE A 81 6.13 2.58 14.56
CA PHE A 81 6.20 3.82 15.32
C PHE A 81 4.92 4.63 15.17
N ARG A 82 4.79 5.66 16.01
CA ARG A 82 3.82 6.72 15.83
C ARG A 82 4.54 7.88 15.18
N ALA A 83 3.92 8.49 14.17
CA ALA A 83 4.40 9.76 13.65
C ALA A 83 4.23 10.84 14.74
N ASP A 84 5.14 11.82 14.75
CA ASP A 84 5.09 13.01 15.60
C ASP A 84 4.77 14.22 14.70
N ASP A 85 4.28 15.33 15.25
CA ASP A 85 4.13 16.64 14.58
C ASP A 85 3.37 16.65 13.23
N GLY A 86 2.04 16.63 13.27
CA GLY A 86 1.18 16.84 12.08
C GLY A 86 1.16 15.70 11.06
N GLU A 87 2.14 14.79 11.10
CA GLU A 87 2.18 13.58 10.28
C GLU A 87 1.45 12.40 10.94
N GLN A 88 1.04 11.44 10.12
CA GLN A 88 0.43 10.19 10.53
C GLN A 88 1.26 9.00 10.01
N ALA A 89 1.23 7.91 10.76
CA ALA A 89 1.84 6.65 10.34
C ALA A 89 0.95 6.02 9.26
N ALA A 90 1.39 6.10 8.00
CA ALA A 90 0.71 5.54 6.84
C ALA A 90 1.31 4.18 6.49
N HIS A 91 0.45 3.16 6.34
CA HIS A 91 0.88 1.80 6.05
C HIS A 91 1.18 1.62 4.57
N LEU A 92 2.24 0.86 4.26
CA LEU A 92 2.51 0.47 2.88
C LEU A 92 1.54 -0.62 2.40
N LEU A 93 1.24 -1.61 3.25
CA LEU A 93 0.27 -2.66 2.92
C LEU A 93 -1.17 -2.18 3.19
N PRO A 94 -2.15 -2.61 2.38
CA PRO A 94 -3.54 -2.14 2.43
C PRO A 94 -4.35 -2.74 3.60
N GLY A 95 -3.71 -2.98 4.75
CA GLY A 95 -4.34 -3.55 5.94
C GLY A 95 -3.57 -4.69 6.59
N GLN A 96 -4.28 -5.43 7.43
CA GLN A 96 -3.79 -6.58 8.19
C GLN A 96 -4.41 -7.87 7.65
N LEU A 97 -3.58 -8.73 7.06
CA LEU A 97 -4.01 -10.03 6.55
C LEU A 97 -4.20 -11.04 7.69
N SER A 98 -5.15 -11.96 7.53
CA SER A 98 -5.28 -13.19 8.32
C SER A 98 -5.56 -14.39 7.41
N ILE A 99 -5.06 -15.56 7.81
CA ILE A 99 -5.25 -16.87 7.15
C ILE A 99 -5.89 -17.79 8.18
N ASP A 100 -7.10 -18.27 7.91
CA ASP A 100 -7.88 -19.12 8.83
C ASP A 100 -7.97 -18.49 10.24
N GLY A 101 -8.15 -17.16 10.30
CA GLY A 101 -8.22 -16.39 11.55
C GLY A 101 -6.89 -16.18 12.27
N THR A 102 -5.76 -16.59 11.66
CA THR A 102 -4.41 -16.51 12.25
C THR A 102 -3.54 -15.52 11.46
N PHE A 103 -2.66 -14.79 12.16
CA PHE A 103 -1.70 -13.90 11.49
C PHE A 103 -0.70 -14.70 10.62
N PRO A 104 -0.37 -14.24 9.40
CA PRO A 104 0.46 -14.99 8.46
C PRO A 104 1.84 -15.39 8.99
N TRP A 105 2.52 -14.51 9.74
CA TRP A 105 3.85 -14.81 10.27
C TRP A 105 3.87 -15.95 11.29
N LEU A 106 2.73 -16.28 11.90
CA LEU A 106 2.62 -17.40 12.84
C LEU A 106 2.68 -18.77 12.14
N PHE A 107 2.57 -18.82 10.81
CA PHE A 107 2.73 -20.03 10.02
C PHE A 107 4.21 -20.35 9.70
N LEU A 108 5.15 -19.42 9.93
CA LEU A 108 6.55 -19.56 9.51
C LEU A 108 7.57 -19.61 10.65
N SER A 109 8.77 -20.08 10.28
CA SER A 109 10.06 -20.10 10.96
C SER A 109 10.87 -18.80 11.00
N GLY A 110 11.53 -18.46 12.12
CA GLY A 110 12.80 -17.71 12.11
C GLY A 110 12.79 -16.42 11.28
N PRO A 111 13.79 -16.21 10.39
CA PRO A 111 13.88 -14.96 9.60
C PRO A 111 12.64 -14.68 8.76
N ALA A 112 12.03 -15.70 8.16
CA ALA A 112 10.86 -15.51 7.30
C ALA A 112 9.64 -15.01 8.09
N ALA A 113 9.42 -15.55 9.29
CA ALA A 113 8.34 -15.07 10.17
C ALA A 113 8.55 -13.60 10.57
N ARG A 114 9.77 -13.24 10.99
CA ARG A 114 10.09 -11.86 11.40
C ARG A 114 9.96 -10.89 10.23
N GLN A 115 10.49 -11.23 9.06
CA GLN A 115 10.39 -10.37 7.88
C GLN A 115 8.93 -10.15 7.48
N LEU A 116 8.11 -11.20 7.47
CA LEU A 116 6.69 -11.07 7.16
C LEU A 116 5.93 -10.21 8.18
N GLU A 117 6.19 -10.36 9.48
CA GLU A 117 5.58 -9.50 10.51
C GLU A 117 6.00 -8.03 10.32
N ASN A 118 7.26 -7.79 9.97
CA ASN A 118 7.80 -6.46 9.74
C ASN A 118 7.13 -5.75 8.56
N LEU A 119 6.74 -6.47 7.49
CA LEU A 119 6.00 -5.89 6.37
C LEU A 119 4.68 -5.26 6.79
N PHE A 120 3.93 -5.92 7.68
CA PHE A 120 2.64 -5.43 8.18
C PHE A 120 2.78 -4.32 9.22
N ALA A 121 3.95 -4.21 9.87
CA ALA A 121 4.22 -3.16 10.84
C ALA A 121 4.86 -1.91 10.22
N TYR A 122 5.34 -2.00 8.98
CA TYR A 122 6.00 -0.90 8.31
C TYR A 122 5.06 0.27 8.06
N VAL A 123 5.51 1.46 8.43
CA VAL A 123 4.78 2.72 8.24
C VAL A 123 5.72 3.82 7.80
N GLU A 124 5.21 4.74 6.99
CA GLU A 124 5.88 5.98 6.60
C GLU A 124 5.21 7.16 7.31
N PRO A 125 5.96 8.20 7.71
CA PRO A 125 5.37 9.40 8.27
C PRO A 125 4.87 10.28 7.11
N LEU A 126 3.56 10.32 6.90
CA LEU A 126 2.92 11.02 5.80
C LEU A 126 1.77 11.91 6.30
N GLY A 127 1.36 12.89 5.49
CA GLY A 127 0.24 13.77 5.83
C GLY A 127 -1.07 12.99 6.02
N ALA A 128 -2.00 13.55 6.80
CA ALA A 128 -3.28 12.90 7.10
C ALA A 128 -4.10 12.55 5.84
N ASP A 129 -3.91 13.26 4.74
CA ASP A 129 -4.60 13.00 3.48
C ASP A 129 -4.20 11.67 2.81
N TYR A 130 -3.00 11.16 3.08
CA TYR A 130 -2.60 9.81 2.66
C TYR A 130 -3.49 8.75 3.30
N ASN A 131 -3.65 8.82 4.63
CA ASN A 131 -4.53 7.88 5.34
C ASN A 131 -6.00 7.99 4.89
N LYS A 132 -6.47 9.19 4.52
CA LYS A 132 -7.83 9.37 3.98
C LYS A 132 -8.00 8.86 2.54
N ALA A 133 -6.94 8.91 1.74
CA ALA A 133 -6.90 8.31 0.41
C ALA A 133 -6.88 6.78 0.52
N ASP A 134 -6.00 6.24 1.38
CA ASP A 134 -5.89 4.81 1.66
C ASP A 134 -7.18 4.24 2.23
N SER A 135 -7.75 4.87 3.26
CA SER A 135 -9.03 4.42 3.84
C SER A 135 -10.15 4.40 2.80
N ALA A 136 -10.14 5.32 1.84
CA ALA A 136 -11.11 5.32 0.75
C ALA A 136 -10.86 4.17 -0.22
N ALA A 137 -9.60 3.91 -0.61
CA ALA A 137 -9.27 2.76 -1.46
C ALA A 137 -9.58 1.43 -0.78
N GLU A 138 -9.25 1.27 0.50
CA GLU A 138 -9.58 0.10 1.33
C GLU A 138 -11.10 -0.13 1.38
N ALA A 139 -11.89 0.92 1.63
CA ALA A 139 -13.35 0.83 1.64
C ALA A 139 -13.96 0.48 0.26
N ASN A 140 -13.20 0.70 -0.82
CA ASN A 140 -13.61 0.39 -2.19
C ASN A 140 -12.92 -0.88 -2.76
N GLY A 141 -12.43 -1.78 -1.88
CA GLY A 141 -12.01 -3.13 -2.26
C GLY A 141 -10.50 -3.36 -2.40
N LEU A 142 -9.65 -2.42 -1.98
CA LEU A 142 -8.19 -2.62 -2.01
C LEU A 142 -7.75 -3.77 -1.08
N THR A 143 -8.33 -3.86 0.11
CA THR A 143 -8.13 -4.96 1.07
C THR A 143 -8.55 -6.30 0.49
N ASP A 144 -9.68 -6.34 -0.21
CA ASP A 144 -10.22 -7.54 -0.85
C ASP A 144 -9.35 -8.02 -2.00
N ALA A 145 -8.88 -7.10 -2.85
CA ALA A 145 -7.93 -7.42 -3.92
C ALA A 145 -6.62 -8.01 -3.37
N PHE A 146 -6.10 -7.45 -2.29
CA PHE A 146 -4.91 -7.98 -1.62
C PHE A 146 -5.14 -9.38 -1.04
N ALA A 147 -6.25 -9.57 -0.32
CA ALA A 147 -6.62 -10.87 0.24
C ALA A 147 -6.82 -11.93 -0.86
N ALA A 148 -7.45 -11.57 -1.97
CA ALA A 148 -7.66 -12.44 -3.12
C ALA A 148 -6.35 -12.89 -3.76
N ALA A 149 -5.40 -11.96 -3.97
CA ALA A 149 -4.08 -12.28 -4.51
C ALA A 149 -3.30 -13.22 -3.58
N CYS A 150 -3.31 -12.97 -2.26
CA CYS A 150 -2.70 -13.87 -1.28
C CYS A 150 -3.35 -15.27 -1.28
N ARG A 151 -4.68 -15.33 -1.34
CA ARG A 151 -5.45 -16.58 -1.41
C ARG A 151 -5.06 -17.40 -2.63
N GLN A 152 -4.91 -16.75 -3.78
CA GLN A 152 -4.51 -17.41 -5.02
C GLN A 152 -3.18 -18.14 -4.85
N VAL A 153 -2.14 -17.45 -4.35
CA VAL A 153 -0.81 -18.05 -4.15
C VAL A 153 -0.87 -19.23 -3.18
N LEU A 154 -1.65 -19.13 -2.11
CA LEU A 154 -1.79 -20.21 -1.12
C LEU A 154 -2.50 -21.45 -1.67
N ALA A 155 -3.45 -21.29 -2.60
CA ALA A 155 -4.31 -22.37 -3.09
C ALA A 155 -3.71 -23.13 -4.28
N VAL A 156 -2.98 -22.46 -5.17
CA VAL A 156 -2.37 -23.08 -6.35
C VAL A 156 -1.17 -23.97 -5.98
N LYS A 157 -0.86 -24.98 -6.79
CA LYS A 157 0.23 -25.95 -6.55
C LYS A 157 1.29 -25.92 -7.67
N GLY A 158 1.42 -24.79 -8.35
CA GLY A 158 2.31 -24.62 -9.48
C GLY A 158 3.73 -24.19 -9.09
N ASP A 159 4.47 -23.73 -10.10
CA ASP A 159 5.76 -23.07 -9.91
C ASP A 159 5.58 -21.77 -9.11
N PRO A 160 6.28 -21.57 -7.98
CA PRO A 160 6.13 -20.39 -7.15
C PRO A 160 6.33 -19.06 -7.89
N VAL A 161 7.29 -18.97 -8.81
CA VAL A 161 7.57 -17.72 -9.54
C VAL A 161 6.41 -17.37 -10.46
N GLY A 162 5.92 -18.35 -11.22
CA GLY A 162 4.73 -18.20 -12.06
C GLY A 162 3.49 -17.82 -11.25
N ASP A 163 3.24 -18.52 -10.15
CA ASP A 163 2.07 -18.32 -9.29
C ASP A 163 2.03 -16.93 -8.65
N ILE A 164 3.18 -16.45 -8.13
CA ILE A 164 3.32 -15.11 -7.54
C ILE A 164 3.08 -14.03 -8.60
N THR A 165 3.69 -14.19 -9.78
CA THR A 165 3.56 -13.24 -10.90
C THR A 165 2.12 -13.17 -11.39
N ALA A 166 1.45 -14.32 -11.53
CA ALA A 166 0.05 -14.40 -11.93
C ALA A 166 -0.87 -13.75 -10.89
N ALA A 167 -0.70 -14.06 -9.61
CA ALA A 167 -1.48 -13.43 -8.53
C ALA A 167 -1.31 -11.91 -8.49
N TYR A 168 -0.10 -11.41 -8.77
CA TYR A 168 0.13 -9.98 -8.85
C TYR A 168 -0.57 -9.35 -10.07
N ASN A 169 -0.24 -9.81 -11.28
CA ASN A 169 -0.67 -9.17 -12.53
C ASN A 169 -2.16 -9.38 -12.83
N GLN A 170 -2.74 -10.52 -12.43
CA GLN A 170 -4.11 -10.89 -12.80
C GLN A 170 -5.12 -10.59 -11.70
N ILE A 171 -4.67 -10.38 -10.45
CA ILE A 171 -5.58 -10.15 -9.31
C ILE A 171 -5.25 -8.84 -8.62
N TRP A 172 -4.05 -8.70 -8.04
CA TRP A 172 -3.70 -7.49 -7.28
C TRP A 172 -3.75 -6.23 -8.14
N GLN A 173 -3.04 -6.22 -9.27
CA GLN A 173 -2.93 -5.03 -10.12
C GLN A 173 -4.30 -4.52 -10.63
N PRO A 174 -5.13 -5.34 -11.29
CA PRO A 174 -6.45 -4.90 -11.74
C PRO A 174 -7.38 -4.55 -10.57
N GLY A 175 -7.33 -5.31 -9.46
CA GLY A 175 -8.15 -5.04 -8.28
C GLY A 175 -7.79 -3.72 -7.60
N ALA A 176 -6.49 -3.42 -7.45
CA ALA A 176 -6.02 -2.15 -6.89
C ALA A 176 -6.37 -0.96 -7.80
N LEU A 177 -6.20 -1.08 -9.12
CA LEU A 177 -6.62 -0.05 -10.08
C LEU A 177 -8.13 0.24 -9.98
N ALA A 178 -8.96 -0.80 -9.87
CA ALA A 178 -10.40 -0.65 -9.68
C ALA A 178 -10.74 0.04 -8.36
N ALA A 179 -10.10 -0.35 -7.25
CA ALA A 179 -10.29 0.26 -5.95
C ALA A 179 -9.88 1.75 -5.92
N PHE A 180 -8.75 2.09 -6.54
CA PHE A 180 -8.30 3.49 -6.66
C PHE A 180 -9.26 4.31 -7.53
N ALA A 181 -9.74 3.77 -8.65
CA ALA A 181 -10.71 4.47 -9.51
C ALA A 181 -12.05 4.70 -8.79
N ALA A 182 -12.54 3.72 -8.03
CA ALA A 182 -13.76 3.86 -7.23
C ALA A 182 -13.59 4.88 -6.08
N ALA A 183 -12.45 4.85 -5.39
CA ALA A 183 -12.12 5.87 -4.39
C ALA A 183 -12.02 7.28 -5.00
N GLU A 184 -11.43 7.41 -6.19
CA GLU A 184 -11.36 8.67 -6.92
C GLU A 184 -12.76 9.20 -7.25
N ALA A 185 -13.65 8.34 -7.80
CA ALA A 185 -15.03 8.70 -8.09
C ALA A 185 -15.80 9.13 -6.82
N GLN A 186 -15.61 8.43 -5.71
CA GLN A 186 -16.19 8.81 -4.41
C GLN A 186 -15.69 10.18 -3.93
N LYS A 187 -14.40 10.51 -4.12
CA LYS A 187 -13.85 11.80 -3.70
C LYS A 187 -14.30 12.94 -4.62
N ARG A 188 -14.45 12.69 -5.92
CA ARG A 188 -14.97 13.66 -6.90
C ARG A 188 -16.44 14.03 -6.66
N SER A 189 -17.19 13.29 -5.85
CA SER A 189 -18.53 13.69 -5.43
C SER A 189 -18.54 14.78 -4.36
N LYS A 190 -17.37 15.17 -3.84
CA LYS A 190 -17.21 16.27 -2.88
C LYS A 190 -16.77 17.55 -3.61
N PRO A 191 -16.89 18.73 -2.96
CA PRO A 191 -16.34 19.95 -3.52
C PRO A 191 -14.86 19.81 -3.88
N THR A 192 -14.53 20.14 -5.13
CA THR A 192 -13.17 20.14 -5.69
C THR A 192 -12.88 21.50 -6.32
N PRO A 193 -11.62 21.93 -6.41
CA PRO A 193 -11.30 23.17 -7.09
C PRO A 193 -11.74 23.11 -8.57
N PRO A 194 -12.13 24.24 -9.18
CA PRO A 194 -12.52 24.29 -10.59
C PRO A 194 -11.36 23.80 -11.47
N PRO A 195 -11.59 23.04 -12.56
CA PRO A 195 -10.52 22.49 -13.39
C PRO A 195 -9.62 23.59 -13.95
N ILE A 196 -8.36 23.28 -14.27
CA ILE A 196 -7.45 24.25 -14.89
C ILE A 196 -7.97 24.60 -16.29
N VAL A 197 -8.18 25.88 -16.56
CA VAL A 197 -8.56 26.41 -17.88
C VAL A 197 -7.32 27.03 -18.51
N TYR A 198 -6.90 26.50 -19.66
CA TYR A 198 -5.79 27.06 -20.44
C TYR A 198 -6.33 27.98 -21.54
N GLY A 199 -5.55 29.00 -21.91
CA GLY A 199 -5.85 29.84 -23.07
C GLY A 199 -5.82 29.03 -24.37
N GLU A 200 -6.74 29.37 -25.29
CA GLU A 200 -6.95 28.64 -26.53
C GLU A 200 -5.73 28.65 -27.47
N PRO A 201 -5.48 27.56 -28.22
CA PRO A 201 -4.45 27.52 -29.26
C PRO A 201 -4.57 28.67 -30.27
N GLY A 202 -3.49 29.42 -30.47
CA GLY A 202 -3.42 30.53 -31.42
C GLY A 202 -3.76 31.91 -30.85
N GLY A 203 -4.09 32.01 -29.57
CA GLY A 203 -4.23 33.29 -28.86
C GLY A 203 -2.93 33.79 -28.21
N LEU A 204 -2.93 35.05 -27.78
CA LEU A 204 -1.83 35.64 -26.97
C LEU A 204 -1.67 34.96 -25.60
N GLU A 205 -2.72 34.29 -25.14
CA GLU A 205 -2.82 33.63 -23.84
C GLU A 205 -2.60 32.11 -23.93
N TYR A 206 -2.19 31.60 -25.10
CA TYR A 206 -1.97 30.18 -25.29
C TYR A 206 -0.95 29.62 -24.29
N GLY A 207 -1.33 28.58 -23.55
CA GLY A 207 -0.52 27.96 -22.52
C GLY A 207 -0.54 28.67 -21.15
N MET A 208 -1.22 29.82 -21.03
CA MET A 208 -1.45 30.50 -19.76
C MET A 208 -2.65 29.87 -19.03
N ILE A 209 -2.62 29.84 -17.70
CA ILE A 209 -3.74 29.41 -16.87
C ILE A 209 -4.68 30.59 -16.65
N MET A 210 -5.87 30.52 -17.22
CA MET A 210 -6.82 31.63 -17.26
C MET A 210 -7.62 31.80 -15.96
N ASN A 211 -7.78 30.73 -15.18
CA ASN A 211 -8.57 30.74 -13.95
C ASN A 211 -7.71 30.58 -12.68
N LEU A 212 -6.49 31.12 -12.70
CA LEU A 212 -5.56 30.99 -11.57
C LEU A 212 -6.11 31.63 -10.29
N GLU A 213 -6.72 32.82 -10.39
CA GLU A 213 -7.29 33.53 -9.23
C GLU A 213 -8.51 32.81 -8.64
N GLU A 214 -9.41 32.32 -9.49
CA GLU A 214 -10.57 31.52 -9.07
C GLU A 214 -10.14 30.25 -8.34
N ARG A 215 -9.11 29.56 -8.86
CA ARG A 215 -8.53 28.37 -8.21
C ARG A 215 -7.84 28.72 -6.89
N ALA A 216 -7.12 29.85 -6.83
CA ALA A 216 -6.48 30.30 -5.60
C ALA A 216 -7.51 30.58 -4.50
N ALA A 217 -8.60 31.26 -4.83
CA ALA A 217 -9.70 31.51 -3.91
C ALA A 217 -10.38 30.21 -3.43
N ALA A 218 -10.59 29.23 -4.33
CA ALA A 218 -11.14 27.94 -3.95
C ALA A 218 -10.24 27.16 -2.97
N PHE A 219 -8.92 27.36 -3.02
CA PHE A 219 -7.96 26.72 -2.12
C PHE A 219 -7.83 27.39 -0.75
N GLU A 220 -8.48 28.53 -0.52
CA GLU A 220 -8.62 29.10 0.83
C GLU A 220 -9.49 28.21 1.74
N ASP A 221 -10.37 27.39 1.15
CA ASP A 221 -11.11 26.35 1.87
C ASP A 221 -10.24 25.10 2.05
N GLU A 222 -9.82 24.85 3.30
CA GLU A 222 -9.01 23.69 3.68
C GLU A 222 -9.64 22.34 3.27
N SER A 223 -10.97 22.25 3.20
CA SER A 223 -11.69 21.03 2.82
C SER A 223 -11.61 20.75 1.31
N ILE A 224 -11.58 21.81 0.50
CA ILE A 224 -11.37 21.75 -0.95
C ILE A 224 -9.92 21.37 -1.23
N TRP A 225 -8.96 22.01 -0.53
CA TRP A 225 -7.55 21.66 -0.60
C TRP A 225 -7.31 20.18 -0.24
N ALA A 226 -7.84 19.72 0.90
CA ALA A 226 -7.68 18.33 1.34
C ALA A 226 -8.28 17.32 0.34
N THR A 227 -9.41 17.66 -0.29
CA THR A 227 -10.03 16.79 -1.32
C THR A 227 -9.17 16.73 -2.57
N TYR A 228 -8.61 17.88 -3.00
CA TYR A 228 -7.67 17.94 -4.11
C TYR A 228 -6.40 17.11 -3.85
N GLU A 229 -5.81 17.23 -2.66
CA GLU A 229 -4.63 16.44 -2.25
C GLU A 229 -4.92 14.93 -2.26
N GLN A 230 -6.06 14.50 -1.73
CA GLN A 230 -6.46 13.09 -1.75
C GLN A 230 -6.64 12.56 -3.19
N LEU A 231 -7.21 13.36 -4.10
CA LEU A 231 -7.33 13.00 -5.51
C LEU A 231 -5.98 12.90 -6.20
N SER A 232 -5.07 13.85 -5.91
CA SER A 232 -3.69 13.85 -6.40
C SER A 232 -2.96 12.57 -5.96
N ILE A 233 -3.02 12.22 -4.67
CA ILE A 233 -2.42 10.99 -4.12
C ILE A 233 -2.96 9.73 -4.81
N LEU A 234 -4.28 9.61 -4.98
CA LEU A 234 -4.90 8.49 -5.70
C LEU A 234 -4.42 8.41 -7.16
N GLY A 235 -4.25 9.56 -7.82
CA GLY A 235 -3.66 9.64 -9.16
C GLY A 235 -2.24 9.07 -9.21
N TYR A 236 -1.39 9.41 -8.24
CA TYR A 236 -0.03 8.86 -8.14
C TYR A 236 -0.01 7.39 -7.78
N TYR A 237 -0.95 6.89 -6.98
CA TYR A 237 -1.07 5.45 -6.72
C TYR A 237 -1.42 4.68 -7.99
N LYS A 238 -2.32 5.21 -8.83
CA LYS A 238 -2.62 4.62 -10.14
C LYS A 238 -1.40 4.63 -11.05
N ALA A 239 -0.68 5.74 -11.15
CA ALA A 239 0.56 5.82 -11.92
C ALA A 239 1.63 4.84 -11.42
N ALA A 240 1.72 4.61 -10.11
CA ALA A 240 2.64 3.62 -9.54
C ALA A 240 2.33 2.17 -9.93
N MET A 241 1.12 1.87 -10.43
CA MET A 241 0.74 0.53 -10.91
C MET A 241 1.27 0.23 -12.31
N ASP A 242 1.70 1.24 -13.07
CA ASP A 242 2.30 1.05 -14.40
C ASP A 242 3.74 0.49 -14.31
N GLU A 243 4.37 0.67 -13.15
CA GLU A 243 5.73 0.20 -12.87
C GLU A 243 5.71 -1.20 -12.26
N VAL A 244 6.42 -2.14 -12.87
CA VAL A 244 6.56 -3.51 -12.35
C VAL A 244 7.50 -3.49 -11.14
N PRO A 245 7.06 -3.97 -9.96
CA PRO A 245 7.91 -4.02 -8.78
C PRO A 245 9.17 -4.86 -9.01
N ARG A 246 10.31 -4.37 -8.52
CA ARG A 246 11.58 -5.11 -8.56
C ARG A 246 11.48 -6.46 -7.84
N GLN A 247 10.60 -6.56 -6.85
CA GLN A 247 10.35 -7.78 -6.09
C GLN A 247 9.60 -8.87 -6.87
N LEU A 248 9.03 -8.56 -8.04
CA LEU A 248 8.50 -9.58 -8.95
C LEU A 248 9.57 -10.15 -9.89
N GLN A 249 10.79 -9.62 -9.89
CA GLN A 249 11.87 -10.19 -10.67
C GLN A 249 12.17 -11.61 -10.17
N PRO A 250 12.35 -12.61 -11.06
CA PRO A 250 12.55 -14.00 -10.66
C PRO A 250 13.68 -14.21 -9.65
N ARG A 251 14.76 -13.43 -9.77
CA ARG A 251 15.87 -13.44 -8.81
C ARG A 251 15.44 -13.00 -7.41
N ALA A 252 14.72 -11.88 -7.30
CA ALA A 252 14.25 -11.36 -6.02
C ALA A 252 13.28 -12.32 -5.33
N ILE A 253 12.37 -12.93 -6.12
CA ILE A 253 11.46 -13.98 -5.62
C ILE A 253 12.27 -15.15 -5.05
N ARG A 254 13.24 -15.68 -5.81
CA ARG A 254 14.08 -16.80 -5.37
C ARG A 254 14.88 -16.49 -4.11
N GLU A 255 15.37 -15.27 -3.95
CA GLU A 255 16.10 -14.83 -2.75
C GLU A 255 15.21 -14.93 -1.49
N ILE A 256 13.94 -14.50 -1.57
CA ILE A 256 12.97 -14.66 -0.47
C ILE A 256 12.63 -16.14 -0.23
N LEU A 257 12.40 -16.91 -1.30
CA LEU A 257 12.08 -18.34 -1.19
C LEU A 257 13.24 -19.17 -0.61
N ALA A 258 14.48 -18.69 -0.73
CA ALA A 258 15.68 -19.32 -0.20
C ALA A 258 15.92 -19.06 1.30
N LEU A 259 15.09 -18.27 1.98
CA LEU A 259 15.22 -18.02 3.42
C LEU A 259 15.24 -19.33 4.22
N PRO A 260 16.08 -19.45 5.26
CA PRO A 260 16.27 -20.70 5.99
C PRO A 260 15.01 -21.08 6.79
N VAL A 261 14.76 -22.40 6.86
CA VAL A 261 13.83 -22.99 7.82
C VAL A 261 14.58 -23.02 9.15
N ALA A 262 14.11 -22.22 10.12
CA ALA A 262 14.78 -21.99 11.41
C ALA A 262 15.27 -23.27 12.10
#